data_AF-A0A7J9S8C6-F1
#
_entry.id   AF-A0A7J9S8C6-F1
#
_cell.length_a   1.000
_cell.length_b   1.000
_cell.length_c   1.000
_cell.angle_alpha   90.00
_cell.angle_beta   90.00
_cell.angle_gamma   90.00
#
_symmetry.space_group_name_H-M   'P 1'
#
loop_
_entity.id
_entity.type
_entity.pdbx_description
1 polymer ?
#
loop_
_entity_poly.entity_id
_entity_poly.type
_entity_poly.pdbx_seq_one_letter_code
_entity_poly.pdbx_strand_id
1 'polypeptide(L)'
;NIACLTADVACAILPGATGGGLAVKAIERGVKQADNVGDLFKWLDTALDVNKADNIADLGQISENTLSKWKSTTFKNEKDSIKYHYEEHVSSRNIDMTIEEYTDKAENLYNRYLTGNLPENAKVIDTKLGDGSAGTKITIGPNSNNEMGIYSKDGKIITYHPKNPNK
;
A
#
# COMPACT_ATOMS: atom_id res chain seq x y z
N ASN A 1 53.00 -38.52 2.71
CA ASN A 1 52.22 -38.94 3.88
C ASN A 1 51.40 -37.74 4.33
N ILE A 2 50.11 -37.57 4.00
CA ILE A 2 48.94 -38.50 4.18
C ILE A 2 48.97 -39.04 5.60
N ALA A 3 47.96 -39.00 6.46
CA ALA A 3 46.55 -38.58 6.50
C ALA A 3 46.26 -38.46 8.02
N CYS A 4 45.41 -37.54 8.48
CA CYS A 4 43.95 -37.66 8.60
C CYS A 4 43.47 -38.77 9.58
N LEU A 5 42.19 -38.64 9.91
CA LEU A 5 41.32 -39.46 10.78
C LEU A 5 41.32 -38.98 12.24
N THR A 6 40.19 -38.62 12.88
CA THR A 6 38.75 -38.90 12.69
C THR A 6 38.04 -38.22 13.89
N ALA A 7 36.75 -37.87 13.97
CA ALA A 7 35.55 -38.15 13.19
C ALA A 7 34.41 -37.17 13.61
N ASP A 8 33.61 -36.77 12.61
CA ASP A 8 32.13 -36.77 12.53
C ASP A 8 31.22 -36.11 13.60
N VAL A 9 30.46 -35.10 13.14
CA VAL A 9 29.02 -35.26 12.81
C VAL A 9 28.70 -34.46 11.53
N ALA A 10 28.19 -35.16 10.53
CA ALA A 10 27.73 -34.66 9.25
C ALA A 10 26.24 -34.29 9.25
N CYS A 11 25.85 -33.49 8.24
CA CYS A 11 24.52 -33.35 7.62
C CYS A 11 23.38 -32.64 8.37
N ALA A 12 23.18 -31.37 8.05
CA ALA A 12 22.05 -30.87 7.24
C ALA A 12 22.23 -29.36 7.00
N ILE A 13 22.11 -28.70 5.84
CA ILE A 13 21.72 -28.99 4.44
C ILE A 13 22.25 -27.77 3.63
N LEU A 14 22.89 -27.99 2.47
CA LEU A 14 22.88 -27.07 1.31
C LEU A 14 21.67 -27.47 0.43
N PRO A 15 21.08 -26.64 -0.47
CA PRO A 15 21.81 -25.66 -1.30
C PRO A 15 21.04 -24.37 -1.69
N GLY A 16 21.73 -23.46 -2.39
CA GLY A 16 21.13 -22.81 -3.56
C GLY A 16 20.95 -21.29 -3.52
N ALA A 17 21.93 -20.60 -4.11
CA ALA A 17 21.75 -19.55 -5.12
C ALA A 17 20.68 -18.45 -4.94
N THR A 18 21.19 -17.21 -5.04
CA THR A 18 20.62 -16.07 -5.78
C THR A 18 19.27 -15.50 -5.32
N GLY A 19 19.29 -14.32 -4.68
CA GLY A 19 18.07 -13.51 -4.55
C GLY A 19 18.20 -12.19 -3.76
N GLY A 20 19.22 -12.02 -2.92
CA GLY A 20 19.31 -10.84 -2.04
C GLY A 20 19.75 -9.52 -2.68
N GLY A 21 20.06 -9.49 -3.99
CA GLY A 21 20.74 -8.36 -4.63
C GLY A 21 19.86 -7.21 -5.12
N LEU A 22 18.53 -7.37 -5.16
CA LEU A 22 17.63 -6.34 -5.71
C LEU A 22 16.92 -5.52 -4.64
N ALA A 23 16.69 -6.07 -3.44
CA ALA A 23 16.10 -5.33 -2.32
C ALA A 23 17.08 -4.29 -1.73
N VAL A 24 18.38 -4.61 -1.71
CA VAL A 24 19.41 -3.72 -1.15
C VAL A 24 19.63 -2.49 -2.03
N LYS A 25 19.54 -2.61 -3.37
CA LYS A 25 19.77 -1.48 -4.29
C LYS A 25 18.61 -0.49 -4.37
N ALA A 26 17.38 -0.92 -4.09
CA ALA A 26 16.23 -0.01 -4.03
C ALA A 26 16.28 0.90 -2.79
N ILE A 27 16.73 0.36 -1.66
CA ILE A 27 17.00 1.12 -0.43
C ILE A 27 18.19 2.06 -0.64
N GLU A 28 19.25 1.60 -1.29
CA GLU A 28 20.47 2.39 -1.51
C GLU A 28 20.26 3.63 -2.43
N ARG A 29 19.25 3.60 -3.31
CA ARG A 29 18.89 4.78 -4.13
C ARG A 29 17.89 5.73 -3.47
N GLY A 30 17.07 5.27 -2.51
CA GLY A 30 16.20 6.13 -1.72
C GLY A 30 16.90 6.84 -0.57
N VAL A 31 17.99 6.26 -0.06
CA VAL A 31 18.75 6.79 1.10
C VAL A 31 19.72 7.91 0.72
N LYS A 32 20.06 8.11 -0.56
CA LYS A 32 20.94 9.22 -0.98
C LYS A 32 20.28 10.61 -0.97
N GLN A 33 19.06 10.75 -0.46
CA GLN A 33 18.39 12.04 -0.28
C GLN A 33 17.58 12.13 1.02
N ALA A 34 18.07 11.48 2.09
CA ALA A 34 17.56 11.70 3.43
C ALA A 34 18.75 11.92 4.36
N ASP A 35 19.38 13.08 4.25
CA ASP A 35 20.20 13.59 5.35
C ASP A 35 19.25 13.80 6.53
N ASN A 36 19.57 13.13 7.65
CA ASN A 36 18.86 13.08 8.93
C ASN A 36 17.76 12.01 9.07
N VAL A 37 18.23 10.80 9.33
CA VAL A 37 17.49 9.76 10.09
C VAL A 37 16.84 10.34 11.37
N GLY A 38 17.44 11.37 11.97
CA GLY A 38 16.88 12.10 13.13
C GLY A 38 15.63 12.94 12.83
N ASP A 39 15.44 13.43 11.60
CA ASP A 39 14.22 14.15 11.21
C ASP A 39 13.07 13.18 10.94
N LEU A 40 13.38 11.94 10.54
CA LEU A 40 12.37 10.86 10.45
C LEU A 40 11.84 10.46 11.82
N PHE A 41 12.71 10.36 12.84
CA PHE A 41 12.29 10.07 14.22
C PHE A 41 11.59 11.27 14.88
N LYS A 42 12.01 12.52 14.60
CA LYS A 42 11.31 13.72 15.09
C LYS A 42 9.96 13.94 14.42
N TRP A 43 9.81 13.59 13.15
CA TRP A 43 8.51 13.58 12.47
C TRP A 43 7.57 12.53 13.08
N LEU A 44 8.10 11.37 13.47
CA LEU A 44 7.35 10.34 14.22
C LEU A 44 6.91 10.86 15.60
N ASP A 45 7.79 11.52 16.35
CA ASP A 45 7.47 12.12 17.66
C ASP A 45 6.46 13.28 17.55
N THR A 46 6.62 14.17 16.57
CA THR A 46 5.70 15.32 16.38
C THR A 46 4.32 14.88 15.92
N ALA A 47 4.26 13.75 15.19
CA ALA A 47 3.01 13.13 14.80
C ALA A 47 2.23 12.51 15.97
N LEU A 48 2.88 12.16 17.07
CA LEU A 48 2.22 11.52 18.22
C LEU A 48 1.41 12.51 19.09
N ASP A 49 1.69 13.82 19.05
CA ASP A 49 1.41 14.67 20.22
C ASP A 49 0.14 15.55 20.16
N VAL A 50 -0.66 15.63 19.08
CA VAL A 50 -1.81 16.58 19.14
C VAL A 50 -3.15 16.14 18.51
N ASN A 51 -3.22 15.23 17.53
CA ASN A 51 -4.52 14.80 16.95
C ASN A 51 -4.55 13.37 16.39
N LYS A 52 -3.53 12.55 16.68
CA LYS A 52 -3.28 11.27 15.98
C LYS A 52 -3.62 10.03 16.82
N ALA A 53 -3.96 10.21 18.10
CA ALA A 53 -4.18 9.09 19.02
C ALA A 53 -5.40 8.23 18.63
N ASP A 54 -6.50 8.82 18.17
CA ASP A 54 -7.70 8.05 17.81
C ASP A 54 -7.54 7.32 16.46
N ASN A 55 -6.88 7.95 15.48
CA ASN A 55 -6.70 7.35 14.14
C ASN A 55 -5.52 6.35 14.05
N ILE A 56 -4.50 6.47 14.90
CA ILE A 56 -3.36 5.52 14.92
C ILE A 56 -3.71 4.25 15.69
N ALA A 57 -4.51 4.35 16.76
CA ALA A 57 -5.00 3.17 17.48
C ALA A 57 -5.77 2.22 16.55
N ASP A 58 -6.45 2.76 15.54
CA ASP A 58 -7.31 2.03 14.62
C ASP A 58 -6.54 1.26 13.51
N LEU A 59 -5.30 1.65 13.19
CA LEU A 59 -4.45 0.89 12.26
C LEU A 59 -4.04 -0.49 12.83
N GLY A 60 -4.25 -0.71 14.14
CA GLY A 60 -4.04 -2.00 14.79
C GLY A 60 -5.06 -3.06 14.39
N GLN A 61 -6.33 -2.67 14.28
CA GLN A 61 -7.50 -3.56 14.10
C GLN A 61 -8.28 -3.21 12.82
N ILE A 62 -7.66 -3.38 11.65
CA ILE A 62 -8.42 -3.41 10.40
C ILE A 62 -9.28 -4.68 10.41
N SER A 63 -10.60 -4.53 10.32
CA SER A 63 -11.53 -5.65 10.32
C SER A 63 -11.28 -6.60 9.14
N GLU A 64 -11.55 -7.90 9.33
CA GLU A 64 -11.36 -8.89 8.26
C GLU A 64 -12.19 -8.57 7.02
N ASN A 65 -13.41 -8.01 7.22
CA ASN A 65 -14.27 -7.55 6.14
C ASN A 65 -13.57 -6.47 5.31
N THR A 66 -13.04 -5.43 5.96
CA THR A 66 -12.27 -4.36 5.31
C THR A 66 -11.05 -4.93 4.60
N LEU A 67 -10.26 -5.76 5.28
CA LEU A 67 -9.07 -6.38 4.72
C LEU A 67 -9.37 -7.20 3.45
N SER A 68 -10.46 -7.96 3.47
CA SER A 68 -10.86 -8.83 2.37
C SER A 68 -11.19 -8.07 1.08
N LYS A 69 -11.52 -6.78 1.13
CA LYS A 69 -11.84 -5.95 -0.05
C LYS A 69 -10.58 -5.50 -0.81
N TRP A 70 -9.41 -5.60 -0.19
CA TRP A 70 -8.14 -5.14 -0.78
C TRP A 70 -7.34 -6.30 -1.38
N LYS A 71 -6.44 -5.96 -2.31
CA LYS A 71 -5.45 -6.89 -2.85
C LYS A 71 -4.09 -6.19 -2.87
N SER A 72 -3.08 -6.84 -2.29
CA SER A 72 -1.71 -6.36 -2.43
C SER A 72 -1.07 -6.84 -3.73
N THR A 73 -0.52 -5.91 -4.52
CA THR A 73 0.31 -6.26 -5.70
C THR A 73 1.77 -5.87 -5.56
N THR A 74 2.08 -4.98 -4.62
CA THR A 74 3.42 -4.40 -4.40
C THR A 74 3.86 -4.44 -2.94
N PHE A 75 2.95 -4.77 -2.02
CA PHE A 75 3.22 -4.87 -0.59
C PHE A 75 3.25 -6.34 -0.15
N LYS A 76 3.73 -6.59 1.07
CA LYS A 76 3.85 -7.94 1.63
C LYS A 76 2.48 -8.60 1.84
N ASN A 77 1.45 -7.81 2.17
CA ASN A 77 0.08 -8.26 2.43
C ASN A 77 -0.88 -7.07 2.30
N GLU A 78 -2.18 -7.35 2.35
CA GLU A 78 -3.28 -6.39 2.21
C GLU A 78 -3.26 -5.36 3.34
N LYS A 79 -2.89 -5.75 4.57
CA LYS A 79 -2.84 -4.84 5.72
C LYS A 79 -1.82 -3.74 5.49
N ASP A 80 -0.62 -4.10 5.04
CA ASP A 80 0.45 -3.14 4.74
C ASP A 80 0.04 -2.22 3.57
N SER A 81 -0.67 -2.76 2.57
CA SER A 81 -1.19 -1.97 1.44
C SER A 81 -2.23 -0.94 1.88
N ILE A 82 -3.21 -1.34 2.70
CA ILE A 82 -4.26 -0.43 3.21
C ILE A 82 -3.63 0.68 4.03
N LYS A 83 -2.74 0.33 4.96
CA LYS A 83 -2.07 1.31 5.84
C LYS A 83 -1.34 2.37 5.03
N TYR A 84 -0.51 1.93 4.08
CA TYR A 84 0.24 2.85 3.22
C TYR A 84 -0.70 3.79 2.44
N HIS A 85 -1.70 3.23 1.75
CA HIS A 85 -2.60 4.07 0.94
C HIS A 85 -3.47 5.00 1.78
N TYR A 86 -3.94 4.55 2.94
CA TYR A 86 -4.69 5.39 3.87
C TYR A 86 -3.82 6.55 4.41
N GLU A 87 -2.59 6.25 4.84
CA GLU A 87 -1.66 7.28 5.30
C GLU A 87 -1.36 8.31 4.20
N GLU A 88 -1.11 7.86 2.97
CA GLU A 88 -0.76 8.71 1.84
C GLU A 88 -1.93 9.53 1.26
N HIS A 89 -3.17 9.03 1.38
CA HIS A 89 -4.32 9.61 0.70
C HIS A 89 -5.37 10.22 1.62
N VAL A 90 -5.31 9.91 2.92
CA VAL A 90 -6.22 10.42 3.95
C VAL A 90 -5.42 11.18 5.01
N SER A 91 -4.58 10.49 5.79
CA SER A 91 -3.90 11.06 6.96
C SER A 91 -2.96 12.21 6.58
N SER A 92 -2.10 12.03 5.57
CA SER A 92 -1.14 13.05 5.11
C SER A 92 -1.83 14.30 4.55
N ARG A 93 -3.10 14.16 4.17
CA ARG A 93 -3.94 15.22 3.58
C ARG A 93 -4.90 15.85 4.58
N ASN A 94 -4.83 15.43 5.85
CA ASN A 94 -5.72 15.85 6.93
C ASN A 94 -7.20 15.71 6.57
N ILE A 95 -7.57 14.60 5.91
CA ILE A 95 -8.95 14.30 5.56
C ILE A 95 -9.57 13.54 6.74
N ASP A 96 -10.68 14.04 7.25
CA ASP A 96 -11.47 13.36 8.29
C ASP A 96 -12.26 12.21 7.65
N MET A 97 -11.76 10.98 7.82
CA MET A 97 -12.32 9.75 7.25
C MET A 97 -11.66 8.55 7.92
N THR A 98 -12.43 7.56 8.37
CA THR A 98 -11.88 6.31 8.93
C THR A 98 -11.38 5.36 7.83
N ILE A 99 -10.63 4.30 8.20
CA ILE A 99 -10.18 3.27 7.24
C ILE A 99 -11.37 2.53 6.62
N GLU A 100 -12.43 2.30 7.39
CA GLU A 100 -13.65 1.64 6.92
C GLU A 100 -14.39 2.52 5.91
N GLU A 101 -14.59 3.80 6.23
CA GLU A 101 -15.20 4.76 5.30
C GLU A 101 -14.37 4.94 4.02
N TYR A 102 -13.05 4.96 4.16
CA TYR A 102 -12.12 5.01 3.04
C TYR A 102 -12.26 3.80 2.11
N THR A 103 -12.36 2.61 2.69
CA THR A 103 -12.57 1.36 1.96
C THR A 103 -13.95 1.31 1.32
N ASP A 104 -15.00 1.70 2.02
CA ASP A 104 -16.37 1.70 1.51
C ASP A 104 -16.54 2.72 0.37
N LYS A 105 -15.88 3.88 0.45
CA LYS A 105 -15.85 4.83 -0.67
C LYS A 105 -15.14 4.25 -1.89
N ALA A 106 -14.01 3.57 -1.70
CA ALA A 106 -13.30 2.88 -2.77
C ALA A 106 -14.18 1.80 -3.44
N GLU A 107 -14.87 0.99 -2.64
CA GLU A 107 -15.80 -0.04 -3.12
C GLU A 107 -16.99 0.59 -3.86
N ASN A 108 -17.57 1.66 -3.32
CA ASN A 108 -18.68 2.38 -3.94
C ASN A 108 -18.31 2.98 -5.31
N LEU A 109 -17.08 3.46 -5.49
CA LEU A 109 -16.60 3.90 -6.80
C LEU A 109 -16.58 2.75 -7.82
N TYR A 110 -16.15 1.55 -7.41
CA TYR A 110 -16.18 0.37 -8.27
C TYR A 110 -17.61 -0.12 -8.56
N ASN A 111 -18.49 -0.10 -7.56
CA ASN A 111 -19.90 -0.46 -7.74
C ASN A 111 -20.63 0.47 -8.71
N ARG A 112 -20.32 1.78 -8.68
CA ARG A 112 -20.82 2.73 -9.69
C ARG A 112 -20.34 2.38 -11.09
N TYR A 113 -19.09 1.93 -11.23
CA TYR A 113 -18.58 1.42 -12.51
C TYR A 113 -19.34 0.17 -12.98
N LEU A 114 -19.50 -0.84 -12.11
CA LEU A 114 -20.21 -2.08 -12.47
C LEU A 114 -21.68 -1.85 -12.86
N THR A 115 -22.33 -0.86 -12.23
CA THR A 115 -23.73 -0.54 -12.49
C THR A 115 -23.92 0.49 -13.61
N GLY A 116 -22.84 0.97 -14.24
CA GLY A 116 -22.91 2.01 -15.27
C GLY A 116 -23.32 3.39 -14.76
N ASN A 117 -23.26 3.61 -13.44
CA ASN A 117 -23.68 4.84 -12.74
C ASN A 117 -22.50 5.76 -12.42
N LEU A 118 -21.50 5.82 -13.30
CA LEU A 118 -20.44 6.81 -13.21
C LEU A 118 -20.92 8.16 -13.78
N PRO A 119 -20.46 9.29 -13.23
CA PRO A 119 -20.76 10.59 -13.83
C PRO A 119 -20.13 10.74 -15.22
N GLU A 120 -20.68 11.60 -16.07
CA GLU A 120 -20.22 11.79 -17.46
C GLU A 120 -18.73 12.18 -17.57
N ASN A 121 -18.20 12.86 -16.56
CA ASN A 121 -16.79 13.25 -16.50
C ASN A 121 -15.86 12.15 -15.96
N ALA A 122 -16.36 10.92 -15.79
CA ALA A 122 -15.55 9.79 -15.40
C ALA A 122 -14.70 9.29 -16.57
N LYS A 123 -13.45 8.97 -16.28
CA LYS A 123 -12.53 8.29 -17.19
C LYS A 123 -12.23 6.90 -16.65
N VAL A 124 -12.51 5.89 -17.46
CA VAL A 124 -12.18 4.49 -17.18
C VAL A 124 -11.13 4.03 -18.16
N ILE A 125 -10.04 3.45 -17.66
CA ILE A 125 -8.97 2.88 -18.50
C ILE A 125 -8.56 1.51 -17.97
N ASP A 126 -8.23 0.61 -18.88
CA ASP A 126 -7.50 -0.61 -18.53
C ASP A 126 -6.08 -0.25 -18.12
N THR A 127 -5.57 -0.94 -17.09
CA THR A 127 -4.23 -0.72 -16.55
C THR A 127 -3.54 -2.04 -16.23
N LYS A 128 -2.22 -2.02 -16.18
CA LYS A 128 -1.40 -3.13 -15.67
C LYS A 128 -1.09 -2.88 -14.20
N LEU A 129 -1.27 -3.91 -13.37
CA LEU A 129 -0.99 -3.86 -11.93
C LEU A 129 0.48 -4.20 -11.62
N GLY A 130 0.90 -4.01 -10.36
CA GLY A 130 2.28 -4.25 -9.93
C GLY A 130 2.75 -5.70 -10.10
N ASP A 131 1.82 -6.66 -10.00
CA ASP A 131 2.06 -8.09 -10.24
C ASP A 131 2.00 -8.46 -11.74
N GLY A 132 1.78 -7.48 -12.63
CA GLY A 132 1.66 -7.64 -14.07
C GLY A 132 0.28 -8.08 -14.57
N SER A 133 -0.67 -8.34 -13.68
CA SER A 133 -2.05 -8.65 -14.06
C SER A 133 -2.79 -7.42 -14.59
N ALA A 134 -3.92 -7.64 -15.26
CA ALA A 134 -4.79 -6.57 -15.73
C ALA A 134 -5.69 -6.04 -14.59
N GLY A 135 -5.96 -4.74 -14.62
CA GLY A 135 -6.88 -4.05 -13.73
C GLY A 135 -7.58 -2.89 -14.42
N THR A 136 -8.40 -2.19 -13.66
CA THR A 136 -9.19 -1.05 -14.14
C THR A 136 -8.88 0.17 -13.28
N LYS A 137 -8.59 1.30 -13.93
CA LYS A 137 -8.45 2.59 -13.25
C LYS A 137 -9.65 3.46 -13.58
N ILE A 138 -10.29 3.98 -12.54
CA ILE A 138 -11.45 4.89 -12.63
C ILE A 138 -11.00 6.24 -12.08
N THR A 139 -11.29 7.33 -12.77
CA THR A 139 -10.97 8.70 -12.33
C THR A 139 -12.15 9.62 -12.58
N ILE A 140 -12.55 10.41 -11.56
CA ILE A 140 -13.65 11.37 -11.63
C ILE A 140 -13.16 12.76 -11.22
N GLY A 141 -13.41 13.75 -12.07
CA GLY A 141 -13.06 15.15 -11.81
C GLY A 141 -11.65 15.54 -12.27
N PRO A 142 -11.24 16.79 -12.01
CA PRO A 142 -9.99 17.34 -12.52
C PRO A 142 -8.76 16.77 -11.80
N ASN A 143 -7.61 16.73 -12.48
CA ASN A 143 -6.35 16.23 -11.92
C ASN A 143 -5.91 16.93 -10.61
N SER A 144 -6.36 18.16 -10.36
CA SER A 144 -6.04 18.91 -9.14
C SER A 144 -6.72 18.36 -7.88
N ASN A 145 -7.90 17.74 -8.03
CA ASN A 145 -8.69 17.19 -6.93
C ASN A 145 -9.66 16.10 -7.43
N ASN A 146 -9.11 15.02 -7.98
CA ASN A 146 -9.89 13.91 -8.51
C ASN A 146 -10.22 12.86 -7.43
N GLU A 147 -11.34 12.18 -7.62
CA GLU A 147 -11.59 10.86 -7.03
C GLU A 147 -10.96 9.82 -7.98
N MET A 148 -10.14 8.90 -7.49
CA MET A 148 -9.51 7.89 -8.35
C MET A 148 -9.37 6.55 -7.63
N GLY A 149 -9.67 5.46 -8.30
CA GLY A 149 -9.45 4.11 -7.78
C GLY A 149 -8.78 3.22 -8.82
N ILE A 150 -7.95 2.29 -8.36
CA ILE A 150 -7.40 1.19 -9.18
C ILE A 150 -7.87 -0.13 -8.58
N TYR A 151 -8.38 -1.00 -9.44
CA TYR A 151 -9.01 -2.25 -9.06
C TYR A 151 -8.43 -3.41 -9.85
N SER A 152 -8.34 -4.57 -9.23
CA SER A 152 -8.10 -5.82 -9.94
C SER A 152 -9.35 -6.26 -10.73
N LYS A 153 -9.16 -7.24 -11.61
CA LYS A 153 -10.24 -7.77 -12.45
C LYS A 153 -11.41 -8.37 -11.65
N ASP A 154 -11.14 -8.90 -10.47
CA ASP A 154 -12.12 -9.42 -9.51
C ASP A 154 -12.68 -8.35 -8.55
N GLY A 155 -12.36 -7.07 -8.78
CA GLY A 155 -12.92 -5.94 -8.05
C GLY A 155 -12.26 -5.61 -6.71
N LYS A 156 -11.13 -6.23 -6.38
CA LYS A 156 -10.37 -5.88 -5.18
C LYS A 156 -9.68 -4.53 -5.37
N ILE A 157 -9.62 -3.77 -4.28
CA ILE A 157 -9.03 -2.44 -4.25
C ILE A 157 -7.51 -2.59 -4.22
N ILE A 158 -6.82 -1.90 -5.14
CA ILE A 158 -5.36 -1.77 -5.17
C ILE A 158 -4.93 -0.45 -4.54
N THR A 159 -5.58 0.65 -4.93
CA THR A 159 -5.40 1.98 -4.33
C THR A 159 -6.67 2.80 -4.51
N TYR A 160 -6.89 3.75 -3.60
CA TYR A 160 -7.98 4.71 -3.69
C TYR A 160 -7.51 6.11 -3.28
N HIS A 161 -7.86 7.10 -4.08
CA HIS A 161 -7.56 8.50 -3.88
C HIS A 161 -8.90 9.22 -3.74
N PRO A 162 -9.38 9.51 -2.52
CA PRO A 162 -10.58 10.30 -2.34
C PRO A 162 -10.32 11.74 -2.79
N LYS A 163 -11.40 12.45 -3.14
CA LYS A 163 -11.37 13.90 -3.24
C LYS A 163 -10.92 14.48 -1.90
N ASN A 164 -10.03 15.46 -1.95
CA ASN A 164 -9.60 16.18 -0.78
C ASN A 164 -10.57 17.36 -0.53
N PRO A 165 -11.36 17.36 0.55
CA PRO A 165 -12.23 18.48 0.90
C PRO A 165 -11.45 19.76 1.29
N ASN A 166 -10.17 19.63 1.62
CA ASN A 166 -9.30 20.75 2.02
C ASN A 166 -8.64 21.46 0.82
N LYS A 167 -9.07 21.17 -0.42
CA LYS A 167 -8.50 21.71 -1.66
C LYS A 167 -9.54 22.36 -2.56
#